data_AF-A0A961MJM0-F1
#
_entry.id   AF-A0A961MJM0-F1
#
_cell.length_a   1.000
_cell.length_b   1.000
_cell.length_c   1.000
_cell.angle_alpha   90.00
_cell.angle_beta   90.00
_cell.angle_gamma   90.00
#
_symmetry.space_group_name_H-M   'P 1'
#
loop_
_entity.id
_entity.type
_entity.pdbx_description
1 polymer ?
#
loop_
_entity_poly.entity_id
_entity_poly.type
_entity_poly.pdbx_seq_one_letter_code
_entity_poly.pdbx_strand_id
1 'polypeptide(L)'
;MNAIHSIRDLVNLWPTRAALAADINAAAPSLNVSTAQVHKWAEKGSIPARYQYPILQSAARRGFDVSADLLVRLQSPAEDAA
;
A
#
# COMPACT_ATOMS: atom_id res chain seq x y z
N MET A 1 -1.60 11.31 15.08
CA MET A 1 -1.44 10.13 14.21
C MET A 1 -2.64 10.11 13.28
N ASN A 2 -2.46 10.28 11.97
CA ASN A 2 -3.58 10.12 11.03
C ASN A 2 -3.90 8.62 10.98
N ALA A 3 -5.13 8.26 11.32
CA ALA A 3 -5.61 6.91 11.15
C ALA A 3 -5.69 6.57 9.65
N ILE A 4 -5.24 5.37 9.28
CA ILE A 4 -5.23 4.89 7.89
C ILE A 4 -6.59 4.26 7.62
N HIS A 5 -7.42 4.91 6.81
CA HIS A 5 -8.79 4.46 6.52
C HIS A 5 -8.97 3.99 5.08
N SER A 6 -8.01 4.26 4.20
CA SER A 6 -8.07 3.89 2.79
C SER A 6 -6.70 3.48 2.25
N ILE A 7 -6.70 2.81 1.10
CA ILE A 7 -5.48 2.57 0.32
C ILE A 7 -4.78 3.87 -0.05
N ARG A 8 -5.52 4.96 -0.26
CA ARG A 8 -4.93 6.28 -0.52
C ARG A 8 -4.14 6.79 0.69
N ASP A 9 -4.68 6.64 1.89
CA ASP A 9 -4.00 7.05 3.13
C ASP A 9 -2.74 6.22 3.35
N LEU A 10 -2.82 4.90 3.12
CA LEU A 10 -1.65 4.01 3.17
C LEU A 10 -0.56 4.48 2.20
N VAL A 11 -0.91 4.76 0.94
CA VAL A 11 0.06 5.21 -0.07
C VAL A 11 0.59 6.62 0.24
N ASN A 12 -0.17 7.46 0.96
CA ASN A 12 0.24 8.79 1.41
C ASN A 12 1.26 8.77 2.56
N LEU A 13 1.55 7.62 3.17
CA LEU A 13 2.65 7.52 4.14
C LEU A 13 4.02 7.82 3.48
N TRP A 14 4.15 7.53 2.18
CA TRP A 14 5.34 7.87 1.42
C TRP A 14 5.27 9.32 0.92
N PRO A 15 6.39 10.07 0.93
CA PRO A 15 6.44 11.45 0.43
C PRO A 15 5.98 11.58 -1.03
N THR A 16 6.23 10.56 -1.85
CA THR A 16 5.79 10.49 -3.24
C THR A 16 5.39 9.07 -3.64
N ARG A 17 4.60 8.95 -4.70
CA ARG A 17 4.25 7.63 -5.28
C ARG A 17 5.47 6.88 -5.81
N ALA A 18 6.45 7.63 -6.34
CA ALA A 18 7.71 7.08 -6.81
C ALA A 18 8.54 6.50 -5.64
N ALA A 19 8.49 7.12 -4.45
CA ALA A 19 9.17 6.59 -3.27
C ALA A 19 8.61 5.23 -2.84
N LEU A 20 7.28 5.04 -2.83
CA LEU A 20 6.69 3.73 -2.56
C LEU A 20 7.09 2.70 -3.63
N ALA A 21 7.02 3.06 -4.91
CA ALA A 21 7.42 2.16 -6.00
C ALA A 21 8.90 1.73 -5.86
N ALA A 22 9.79 2.67 -5.56
CA ALA A 22 11.20 2.40 -5.33
C ALA A 22 11.43 1.44 -4.15
N ASP A 23 10.75 1.68 -3.03
CA ASP A 23 10.86 0.80 -1.86
C ASP A 23 10.34 -0.62 -2.14
N ILE A 24 9.23 -0.75 -2.87
CA ILE A 24 8.68 -2.06 -3.25
C ILE A 24 9.68 -2.78 -4.16
N ASN A 25 10.26 -2.08 -5.14
CA ASN A 25 11.27 -2.67 -6.04
C ASN A 25 12.55 -3.05 -5.29
N ALA A 26 12.94 -2.31 -4.26
CA ALA A 26 14.07 -2.68 -3.41
C ALA A 26 13.74 -3.90 -2.51
N ALA A 27 12.48 -4.10 -2.12
CA ALA A 27 12.03 -5.26 -1.35
C ALA A 27 11.78 -6.50 -2.22
N ALA A 28 11.34 -6.31 -3.47
CA ALA A 28 11.00 -7.37 -4.41
C ALA A 28 11.35 -6.94 -5.86
N PRO A 29 12.63 -7.07 -6.28
CA PRO A 29 13.11 -6.59 -7.58
C PRO A 29 12.40 -7.22 -8.79
N SER A 30 11.87 -8.44 -8.63
CA SER A 30 11.15 -9.15 -9.70
C SER A 30 9.79 -8.55 -10.05
N LEU A 31 9.22 -7.68 -9.21
CA LEU A 31 7.87 -7.12 -9.42
C LEU A 31 7.84 -5.90 -10.34
N ASN A 32 8.95 -5.18 -10.49
CA ASN A 32 9.10 -3.98 -11.32
C ASN A 32 7.87 -3.03 -11.27
N VAL A 33 7.57 -2.53 -10.07
CA VAL A 33 6.46 -1.60 -9.80
C VAL A 33 6.80 -0.21 -10.32
N SER A 34 5.87 0.36 -11.08
CA SER A 34 5.93 1.73 -11.57
C SER A 34 5.13 2.70 -10.71
N THR A 35 5.50 3.97 -10.75
CA THR A 35 4.76 5.08 -10.13
C THR A 35 3.30 5.13 -10.58
N ALA A 36 3.03 4.84 -11.86
CA ALA A 36 1.67 4.84 -12.41
C ALA A 36 0.78 3.75 -11.81
N GLN A 37 1.35 2.56 -11.53
CA GLN A 37 0.61 1.50 -10.85
C GLN A 37 0.24 1.91 -9.43
N VAL A 38 1.18 2.50 -8.69
CA VAL A 38 0.94 3.01 -7.34
C VAL A 38 -0.14 4.10 -7.34
N HIS A 39 -0.11 5.01 -8.31
CA HIS A 39 -1.14 6.03 -8.49
C HIS A 39 -2.52 5.37 -8.69
N LYS A 40 -2.60 4.40 -9.60
CA LYS A 40 -3.84 3.68 -9.89
C LYS A 40 -4.39 2.92 -8.68
N TRP A 41 -3.53 2.36 -7.82
CA TRP A 41 -3.99 1.71 -6.59
C TRP A 41 -4.70 2.68 -5.63
N ALA A 42 -4.14 3.88 -5.46
CA ALA A 42 -4.74 4.93 -4.63
C ALA A 42 -6.03 5.52 -5.23
N GLU A 43 -6.17 5.51 -6.56
CA GLU A 43 -7.41 5.89 -7.25
C GLU A 43 -8.50 4.82 -7.13
N LYS A 44 -8.12 3.55 -7.31
CA LYS A 44 -9.06 2.41 -7.32
C LYS A 44 -9.38 1.86 -5.94
N GLY A 45 -8.63 2.25 -4.91
CA GLY A 45 -8.84 1.74 -3.56
C GLY A 45 -8.47 0.26 -3.41
N SER A 46 -7.58 -0.27 -4.25
CA SER A 46 -7.22 -1.70 -4.24
C SER A 46 -5.77 -1.92 -4.64
N ILE A 47 -5.13 -2.89 -3.98
CA ILE A 47 -3.75 -3.30 -4.25
C ILE A 47 -3.72 -4.80 -4.52
N PRO A 48 -3.25 -5.26 -5.70
CA PRO A 48 -3.18 -6.69 -5.99
C PRO A 48 -2.36 -7.48 -4.96
N ALA A 49 -2.83 -8.67 -4.60
CA ALA A 49 -2.28 -9.50 -3.51
C ALA A 49 -0.75 -9.69 -3.55
N ARG A 50 -0.18 -9.86 -4.76
CA ARG A 50 1.27 -10.03 -4.96
C ARG A 50 2.13 -8.87 -4.45
N TYR A 51 1.57 -7.68 -4.27
CA TYR A 51 2.28 -6.50 -3.78
C TYR A 51 2.16 -6.29 -2.27
N GLN A 52 1.25 -7.00 -1.58
CA GLN A 52 0.93 -6.77 -0.18
C GLN A 52 2.14 -7.02 0.74
N TYR A 53 2.81 -8.16 0.58
CA TYR A 53 3.98 -8.47 1.40
C TYR A 53 5.16 -7.50 1.18
N PRO A 54 5.55 -7.16 -0.07
CA PRO A 54 6.54 -6.11 -0.31
C PRO A 54 6.17 -4.77 0.34
N ILE A 55 4.90 -4.36 0.31
CA ILE A 55 4.44 -3.12 0.95
C ILE A 55 4.63 -3.16 2.46
N LEU A 56 4.30 -4.29 3.12
CA LEU A 56 4.53 -4.46 4.55
C LEU A 56 6.02 -4.35 4.90
N GLN A 57 6.88 -4.97 4.08
CA GLN A 57 8.34 -4.87 4.23
C GLN A 57 8.82 -3.42 4.06
N SER A 58 8.34 -2.71 3.03
CA SER A 58 8.65 -1.31 2.79
C SER A 58 8.19 -0.40 3.93
N ALA A 59 6.98 -0.63 4.47
CA ALA A 59 6.42 0.11 5.59
C ALA A 59 7.23 -0.10 6.87
N ALA A 60 7.56 -1.35 7.20
CA ALA A 60 8.38 -1.70 8.36
C ALA A 60 9.76 -1.04 8.32
N ARG A 61 10.42 -1.02 7.15
CA ARG A 61 11.73 -0.35 6.96
C ARG A 61 11.69 1.16 7.21
N ARG A 62 10.54 1.80 6.98
CA ARG A 62 10.34 3.23 7.26
C ARG A 62 9.80 3.52 8.66
N GLY A 63 9.56 2.48 9.47
CA GLY A 63 8.96 2.61 10.79
C GLY A 63 7.48 3.00 10.76
N PHE A 64 6.78 2.72 9.66
CA PHE A 64 5.33 2.91 9.59
C PHE A 64 4.61 1.76 10.28
N ASP A 65 3.59 2.08 11.09
CA ASP A 65 2.74 1.11 11.75
C ASP A 65 1.68 0.58 10.78
N VAL A 66 2.10 -0.31 9.88
CA VAL A 66 1.24 -0.99 8.90
C VAL A 66 1.32 -2.49 9.12
N SER A 67 0.21 -3.07 9.57
CA SER A 67 0.09 -4.52 9.77
C SER A 67 -0.60 -5.21 8.59
N ALA A 68 -0.44 -6.54 8.51
CA ALA A 68 -1.18 -7.35 7.54
C ALA A 68 -2.70 -7.26 7.76
N ASP A 69 -3.14 -7.23 9.03
CA ASP A 69 -4.56 -7.05 9.39
C ASP A 69 -5.11 -5.72 8.87
N LEU A 70 -4.40 -4.61 9.08
CA LEU A 70 -4.77 -3.32 8.50
C LEU A 70 -4.90 -3.41 6.98
N LEU A 71 -3.90 -3.98 6.31
CA LEU A 71 -3.89 -4.03 4.86
C LEU A 71 -5.04 -4.88 4.30
N VAL A 72 -5.38 -5.99 4.95
CA VAL A 72 -6.54 -6.82 4.60
C VAL A 72 -7.85 -6.04 4.82
N ARG A 73 -8.02 -5.37 5.97
CA ARG A 73 -9.21 -4.54 6.25
C ARG A 73 -9.42 -3.44 5.20
N LEU A 74 -8.34 -2.80 4.74
CA LEU A 74 -8.41 -1.77 3.70
C LEU A 74 -8.83 -2.30 2.32
N GLN A 75 -8.69 -3.61 2.09
CA GLN A 75 -9.08 -4.27 0.84
C GLN A 75 -10.39 -5.04 0.92
N SER A 76 -10.91 -5.28 2.13
CA SER A 76 -12.24 -5.82 2.32
C SER A 76 -13.26 -4.88 1.67
N PRO A 77 -14.27 -5.41 0.96
CA PRO A 77 -15.43 -4.60 0.64
C PRO A 77 -15.94 -4.01 1.95
N ALA A 78 -16.34 -2.73 1.95
CA ALA A 78 -17.14 -2.21 3.04
C ALA A 78 -18.30 -3.19 3.23
N GLU A 79 -18.61 -3.58 4.45
CA GLU A 79 -19.91 -4.20 4.72
C GLU A 79 -20.95 -3.16 4.28
N ASP A 80 -21.41 -3.27 3.03
CA ASP A 80 -22.60 -2.58 2.59
C ASP A 80 -23.69 -3.05 3.57
N ALA A 81 -24.23 -2.09 4.31
CA ALA A 81 -25.46 -2.26 5.05
C ALA A 81 -26.47 -2.94 4.11
N ALA A 82 -27.01 -4.05 4.60
CA ALA A 82 -28.01 -4.89 3.94
C ALA A 82 -29.15 -4.10 3.25
#